data_AF-A0A7X8KM98-F1
#
_entry.id   AF-A0A7X8KM98-F1
#
_cell.length_a   1.000
_cell.length_b   1.000
_cell.length_c   1.000
_cell.angle_alpha   90.00
_cell.angle_beta   90.00
_cell.angle_gamma   90.00
#
_symmetry.space_group_name_H-M   'P 1'
#
loop_
_entity.id
_entity.type
_entity.pdbx_description
1 polymer ?
#
loop_
_entity_poly.entity_id
_entity_poly.type
_entity_poly.pdbx_seq_one_letter_code
_entity_poly.pdbx_strand_id
1 'polypeptide(L)'
;MRKSAVISGQNLSVPFLALFLILLFSAISFAESLSDVKRILTEHQSQPLERIKTLKNEVIKIQGLEEGLARQYRIPVSQVINYEMMLENNIHVYHSIYFLQKQGTAASQFILEEGRLEELAEKAPPYSFLLYLDFLEDVENYRNEAERYQRLIEKAKSNLLRNDTDMTETEKRFRVVNERIARGNGESLTNSWRMREIKAKLEECTAINTLYMTTLSLAEKELNDTKGKVDIIEPMLANIRQNIKFSSEDFALLNSIVLQKTGALYETIILLEKKSDPANEFVDEESDLTSFARFWISNEQQLIRDEILMILEVIEKLTSLRSVWRGMQDLIEGNLDVGRQKFILSRTNDFIDDINANITLCVDSIQTIRETEQAVSRRFISGNPLMTEQDDQIRDRFLENLSARKKRYLSYLVELGTIRSQYTDLRKETLRITGAHNSEEKLGFLWGSGISRFRETELWHVGEYPITVGKFSFALLIFLAGILLTRYLAYIFRKRTADGLSMSRHSSLLIQKFIYYTGVIISTFFGLWSLHIPLTAFAFLGGAVRSQSDSGHRNTPGTYSAG
;
A
#
# COMPACT_ATOMS: atom_id res chain seq x y z
N MET A 1 -83.73 -43.39 -45.57
CA MET A 1 -82.81 -42.64 -46.44
C MET A 1 -82.15 -41.53 -45.62
N ARG A 2 -80.81 -41.49 -45.63
CA ARG A 2 -79.93 -40.49 -44.98
C ARG A 2 -80.07 -39.11 -45.67
N LYS A 3 -79.93 -38.02 -44.90
CA LYS A 3 -78.74 -37.13 -44.94
C LYS A 3 -78.82 -36.00 -43.91
N SER A 4 -77.77 -35.93 -43.10
CA SER A 4 -77.36 -34.90 -42.17
C SER A 4 -76.85 -33.65 -42.90
N ALA A 5 -77.26 -32.46 -42.46
CA ALA A 5 -76.72 -31.17 -42.91
C ALA A 5 -75.82 -30.58 -41.82
N VAL A 6 -74.60 -30.27 -42.24
CA VAL A 6 -73.48 -29.71 -41.47
C VAL A 6 -73.72 -28.21 -41.27
N ILE A 7 -73.59 -27.73 -40.03
CA ILE A 7 -73.56 -26.30 -39.70
C ILE A 7 -72.14 -25.78 -39.96
N SER A 8 -72.04 -24.84 -40.90
CA SER A 8 -70.82 -24.10 -41.24
C SER A 8 -70.53 -23.03 -40.18
N GLY A 9 -69.31 -23.03 -39.66
CA GLY A 9 -68.83 -22.10 -38.63
C GLY A 9 -68.71 -20.67 -39.13
N GLN A 10 -69.18 -19.73 -38.32
CA GLN A 10 -69.00 -18.30 -38.53
C GLN A 10 -67.59 -17.85 -38.11
N ASN A 11 -67.04 -17.01 -38.97
CA ASN A 11 -65.75 -16.34 -38.89
C ASN A 11 -65.56 -15.56 -37.58
N LEU A 12 -64.71 -16.04 -36.68
CA LEU A 12 -63.93 -15.14 -35.83
C LEU A 12 -62.78 -14.57 -36.67
N SER A 13 -62.72 -13.25 -36.73
CA SER A 13 -61.78 -12.49 -37.54
C SER A 13 -60.33 -12.82 -37.16
N VAL A 14 -59.61 -13.37 -38.13
CA VAL A 14 -58.17 -13.65 -38.14
C VAL A 14 -57.29 -12.56 -37.50
N PRO A 15 -57.56 -11.23 -37.61
CA PRO A 15 -56.73 -10.22 -36.93
C PRO A 15 -56.82 -10.26 -35.39
N PHE A 16 -57.95 -10.67 -34.80
CA PHE A 16 -58.09 -10.71 -33.33
C PHE A 16 -57.39 -11.93 -32.73
N LEU A 17 -57.45 -13.06 -33.44
CA LEU A 17 -56.71 -14.27 -33.07
C LEU A 17 -55.20 -14.07 -33.25
N ALA A 18 -54.78 -13.32 -34.28
CA ALA A 18 -53.38 -12.95 -34.50
C ALA A 18 -52.84 -11.98 -33.43
N LEU A 19 -53.63 -10.98 -33.00
CA LEU A 19 -53.22 -10.07 -31.92
C LEU A 19 -53.14 -10.79 -30.56
N PHE A 20 -54.08 -11.71 -30.29
CA PHE A 20 -54.09 -12.53 -29.08
C PHE A 20 -52.95 -13.56 -29.08
N LEU A 21 -52.62 -14.13 -30.25
CA LEU A 21 -51.44 -14.98 -30.43
C LEU A 21 -50.12 -14.19 -30.35
N ILE A 22 -50.06 -12.94 -30.81
CA ILE A 22 -48.86 -12.09 -30.65
C ILE A 22 -48.66 -11.70 -29.17
N LEU A 23 -49.73 -11.53 -28.39
CA LEU A 23 -49.66 -11.31 -26.94
C LEU A 23 -49.39 -12.59 -26.13
N LEU A 24 -49.77 -13.77 -26.64
CA LEU A 24 -49.47 -15.08 -26.04
C LEU A 24 -48.10 -15.64 -26.45
N PHE A 25 -47.58 -15.28 -27.64
CA PHE A 25 -46.27 -15.67 -28.17
C PHE A 25 -45.22 -14.56 -28.10
N SER A 26 -45.56 -13.36 -27.61
CA SER A 26 -44.56 -12.54 -26.93
C SER A 26 -44.17 -13.29 -25.68
N ALA A 27 -43.26 -14.25 -25.83
CA ALA A 27 -42.52 -14.80 -24.72
C ALA A 27 -42.05 -13.60 -23.91
N ILE A 28 -42.65 -13.42 -22.73
CA ILE A 28 -42.05 -12.66 -21.66
C ILE A 28 -40.76 -13.45 -21.39
N SER A 29 -39.72 -13.13 -22.13
CA SER A 29 -38.36 -13.53 -21.82
C SER A 29 -38.14 -12.84 -20.48
N PHE A 30 -38.27 -13.58 -19.39
CA PHE A 30 -37.96 -13.09 -18.06
C PHE A 30 -36.47 -12.79 -18.03
N ALA A 31 -36.12 -11.59 -18.51
CA ALA A 31 -34.80 -11.02 -18.35
C ALA A 31 -34.63 -10.85 -16.84
N GLU A 32 -33.75 -11.65 -16.25
CA GLU A 32 -33.46 -11.63 -14.82
C GLU A 32 -33.11 -10.21 -14.40
N SER A 33 -33.80 -9.68 -13.40
CA SER A 33 -33.59 -8.31 -12.96
C SER A 33 -32.27 -8.20 -12.20
N LEU A 34 -31.62 -7.03 -12.24
CA LEU A 34 -30.41 -6.80 -11.44
C LEU A 34 -30.68 -6.99 -9.94
N SER A 35 -31.91 -6.68 -9.48
CA SER A 35 -32.36 -6.92 -8.11
C SER A 35 -32.42 -8.41 -7.75
N ASP A 36 -32.86 -9.27 -8.67
CA ASP A 36 -32.89 -10.73 -8.43
C ASP A 36 -31.47 -11.29 -8.31
N VAL A 37 -30.56 -10.84 -9.17
CA VAL A 37 -29.14 -11.22 -9.11
C VAL A 37 -28.55 -10.78 -7.77
N LYS A 38 -28.74 -9.52 -7.36
CA LYS A 38 -28.24 -9.01 -6.08
C LYS A 38 -28.75 -9.81 -4.89
N ARG A 39 -30.03 -10.20 -4.89
CA ARG A 39 -30.62 -11.03 -3.83
C ARG A 39 -29.89 -12.37 -3.67
N ILE A 40 -29.62 -13.06 -4.78
CA ILE A 40 -28.88 -14.33 -4.79
C ILE A 40 -27.47 -14.14 -4.25
N LEU A 41 -26.79 -13.06 -4.65
CA LEU A 41 -25.43 -12.76 -4.19
C LEU A 41 -25.37 -12.48 -2.68
N THR A 42 -26.40 -11.85 -2.11
CA THR A 42 -26.50 -11.66 -0.66
C THR A 42 -26.67 -13.00 0.08
N GLU A 43 -27.41 -13.95 -0.48
CA GLU A 43 -27.56 -15.29 0.10
C GLU A 43 -26.22 -16.02 0.16
N HIS A 44 -25.41 -15.94 -0.90
CA HIS A 44 -24.07 -16.54 -0.93
C HIS A 44 -23.15 -16.04 0.20
N GLN A 45 -23.31 -14.78 0.61
CA GLN A 45 -22.52 -14.18 1.69
C GLN A 45 -22.87 -14.71 3.08
N SER A 46 -24.11 -15.19 3.26
CA SER A 46 -24.56 -15.79 4.52
C SER A 46 -24.00 -17.20 4.74
N GLN A 47 -23.64 -17.90 3.66
CA GLN A 47 -23.13 -19.28 3.69
C GLN A 47 -21.87 -19.42 2.81
N PRO A 48 -20.75 -18.76 3.18
CA PRO A 48 -19.55 -18.70 2.33
C PRO A 48 -18.95 -20.08 2.05
N LEU A 49 -19.03 -21.01 3.00
CA LEU A 49 -18.46 -22.37 2.88
C LEU A 49 -19.21 -23.23 1.86
N GLU A 50 -20.55 -23.13 1.82
CA GLU A 50 -21.35 -23.81 0.81
C GLU A 50 -21.07 -23.22 -0.58
N ARG A 51 -20.98 -21.89 -0.70
CA ARG A 51 -20.66 -21.25 -1.98
C ARG A 51 -19.27 -21.63 -2.49
N ILE A 52 -18.26 -21.73 -1.61
CA ILE A 52 -16.90 -22.21 -1.96
C ILE A 52 -16.97 -23.60 -2.60
N LYS A 53 -17.74 -24.54 -2.04
CA LYS A 53 -17.89 -25.89 -2.61
C LYS A 53 -18.50 -25.83 -4.01
N THR A 54 -19.53 -25.01 -4.20
CA THR A 54 -20.16 -24.82 -5.51
C THR A 54 -19.18 -24.27 -6.53
N LEU A 55 -18.44 -23.22 -6.18
CA LEU A 55 -17.45 -22.60 -7.07
C LEU A 55 -16.30 -23.56 -7.43
N LYS A 56 -15.81 -24.36 -6.48
CA LYS A 56 -14.79 -25.39 -6.76
C LYS A 56 -15.30 -26.43 -7.75
N ASN A 57 -16.55 -26.87 -7.60
CA ASN A 57 -17.17 -27.79 -8.54
C ASN A 57 -17.35 -27.15 -9.93
N GLU A 58 -17.58 -25.83 -10.02
CA GLU A 58 -17.63 -25.11 -11.30
C GLU A 58 -16.25 -25.02 -11.95
N VAL A 59 -15.19 -24.71 -11.19
CA VAL A 59 -13.80 -24.68 -11.70
C VAL A 59 -13.37 -26.04 -12.25
N ILE A 60 -13.60 -27.13 -11.49
CA ILE A 60 -13.25 -28.49 -11.92
C ILE A 60 -13.97 -28.89 -13.22
N LYS A 61 -15.19 -28.39 -13.45
CA LYS A 61 -15.93 -28.63 -14.70
C LYS A 61 -15.37 -27.87 -15.90
N ILE A 62 -14.66 -26.77 -15.67
CA ILE A 62 -14.05 -25.97 -16.74
C ILE A 62 -12.68 -26.56 -17.09
N GLN A 63 -11.93 -26.98 -16.08
CA GLN A 63 -10.61 -27.59 -16.24
C GLN A 63 -10.68 -28.85 -17.11
N GLY A 64 -9.91 -28.87 -18.19
CA GLY A 64 -9.90 -29.93 -19.21
C GLY A 64 -11.00 -29.84 -20.27
N LEU A 65 -11.91 -28.85 -20.21
CA LEU A 65 -12.94 -28.58 -21.22
C LEU A 65 -12.79 -27.19 -21.86
N GLU A 66 -11.67 -26.50 -21.66
CA GLU A 66 -11.46 -25.11 -22.04
C GLU A 66 -11.61 -24.90 -23.55
N GLU A 67 -10.97 -25.76 -24.35
CA GLU A 67 -11.10 -25.73 -25.81
C GLU A 67 -12.51 -26.07 -26.29
N GLY A 68 -13.20 -27.00 -25.61
CA GLY A 68 -14.56 -27.40 -25.94
C GLY A 68 -15.56 -26.27 -25.71
N LEU A 69 -15.45 -25.60 -24.55
CA LEU A 69 -16.24 -24.42 -24.20
C LEU A 69 -15.94 -23.26 -25.15
N ALA A 70 -14.66 -23.00 -25.45
CA ALA A 70 -14.25 -21.95 -26.38
C ALA A 70 -14.91 -22.14 -27.78
N ARG A 71 -14.89 -23.37 -28.30
CA ARG A 71 -15.55 -23.72 -29.57
C ARG A 71 -17.07 -23.61 -29.50
N GLN A 72 -17.69 -24.08 -28.41
CA GLN A 72 -19.14 -24.02 -28.20
C GLN A 72 -19.67 -22.58 -28.19
N TYR A 73 -18.98 -21.68 -27.48
CA TYR A 73 -19.41 -20.29 -27.29
C TYR A 73 -18.81 -19.31 -28.32
N ARG A 74 -17.97 -19.78 -29.25
CA ARG A 74 -17.26 -18.98 -30.26
C ARG A 74 -16.39 -17.87 -29.65
N ILE A 75 -15.66 -18.21 -28.60
CA ILE A 75 -14.78 -17.30 -27.86
C ILE A 75 -13.35 -17.86 -27.85
N PRO A 76 -12.32 -17.03 -27.64
CA PRO A 76 -10.97 -17.52 -27.45
C PRO A 76 -10.83 -18.29 -26.13
N VAL A 77 -9.96 -19.30 -26.11
CA VAL A 77 -9.63 -20.09 -24.90
C VAL A 77 -9.19 -19.21 -23.74
N SER A 78 -8.50 -18.10 -24.02
CA SER A 78 -8.09 -17.12 -23.01
C SER A 78 -9.27 -16.50 -22.24
N GLN A 79 -10.44 -16.34 -22.86
CA GLN A 79 -11.64 -15.87 -22.16
C GLN A 79 -12.19 -16.93 -21.20
N VAL A 80 -12.10 -18.21 -21.56
CA VAL A 80 -12.48 -19.32 -20.68
C VAL A 80 -11.57 -19.39 -19.46
N ILE A 81 -10.26 -19.25 -19.66
CA ILE A 81 -9.27 -19.22 -18.57
C ILE A 81 -9.47 -17.99 -17.68
N ASN A 82 -9.76 -16.81 -18.26
CA ASN A 82 -10.06 -15.61 -17.47
C ASN A 82 -11.28 -15.82 -16.57
N TYR A 83 -12.33 -16.46 -17.09
CA TYR A 83 -13.52 -16.80 -16.29
C TYR A 83 -13.18 -17.77 -15.16
N GLU A 84 -12.38 -18.81 -15.43
CA GLU A 84 -11.88 -19.72 -14.39
C GLU A 84 -11.13 -18.96 -13.28
N MET A 85 -10.19 -18.09 -13.65
CA MET A 85 -9.45 -17.25 -12.69
C MET A 85 -10.37 -16.36 -11.85
N MET A 86 -11.46 -15.83 -12.44
CA MET A 86 -12.46 -15.06 -11.69
C MET A 86 -13.18 -15.91 -10.65
N LEU A 87 -13.52 -17.16 -10.97
CA LEU A 87 -14.13 -18.09 -10.01
C LEU A 87 -13.15 -18.46 -8.90
N GLU A 88 -11.88 -18.71 -9.21
CA GLU A 88 -10.84 -18.94 -8.20
C GLU A 88 -10.67 -17.72 -7.27
N ASN A 89 -10.66 -16.52 -7.83
CA ASN A 89 -10.61 -15.29 -7.03
C ASN A 89 -11.83 -15.19 -6.08
N ASN A 90 -13.03 -15.50 -6.56
CA ASN A 90 -14.24 -15.56 -5.72
C ASN A 90 -14.09 -16.57 -4.57
N ILE A 91 -13.51 -17.76 -4.84
CA ILE A 91 -13.22 -18.76 -3.80
C ILE A 91 -12.31 -18.17 -2.71
N HIS A 92 -11.24 -17.45 -3.10
CA HIS A 92 -10.33 -16.82 -2.15
C HIS A 92 -11.01 -15.73 -1.30
N VAL A 93 -11.86 -14.91 -1.92
CA VAL A 93 -12.62 -13.87 -1.21
C VAL A 93 -13.59 -14.49 -0.21
N TYR A 94 -14.36 -15.52 -0.59
CA TYR A 94 -15.27 -16.21 0.33
C TYR A 94 -14.54 -16.93 1.46
N HIS A 95 -13.36 -17.51 1.21
CA HIS A 95 -12.53 -18.06 2.28
C HIS A 95 -12.15 -16.98 3.29
N SER A 96 -11.76 -15.79 2.80
CA SER A 96 -11.41 -14.65 3.64
C SER A 96 -12.60 -14.18 4.49
N ILE A 97 -13.80 -14.10 3.90
CA ILE A 97 -15.05 -13.76 4.62
C ILE A 97 -15.31 -14.77 5.74
N TYR A 98 -15.25 -16.07 5.43
CA TYR A 98 -15.46 -17.14 6.41
C TYR A 98 -14.51 -17.03 7.61
N PHE A 99 -13.21 -16.81 7.35
CA PHE A 99 -12.22 -16.68 8.42
C PHE A 99 -12.45 -15.43 9.27
N LEU A 100 -12.79 -14.28 8.67
CA LEU A 100 -13.08 -13.06 9.43
C LEU A 100 -14.35 -13.17 10.27
N GLN A 101 -15.40 -13.79 9.75
CA GLN A 101 -16.63 -14.05 10.50
C GLN A 101 -16.36 -14.96 11.71
N LYS A 102 -15.47 -15.95 11.55
CA LYS A 102 -15.03 -16.79 12.67
C LYS A 102 -14.12 -16.02 13.64
N GLN A 103 -13.21 -15.19 13.14
CA GLN A 103 -12.30 -14.39 13.98
C GLN A 103 -13.04 -13.37 14.84
N GLY A 104 -14.18 -12.81 14.38
CA GLY A 104 -15.04 -11.96 15.20
C GLY A 104 -15.55 -12.61 16.49
N THR A 105 -15.39 -13.92 16.65
CA THR A 105 -15.71 -14.67 17.90
C THR A 105 -14.47 -15.04 18.74
N ALA A 106 -13.26 -14.84 18.23
CA ALA A 106 -12.03 -15.12 18.97
C ALA A 106 -11.54 -13.83 19.65
N ALA A 107 -11.20 -13.91 20.94
CA ALA A 107 -10.53 -12.81 21.64
C ALA A 107 -9.21 -12.50 20.91
N SER A 108 -8.94 -11.23 20.63
CA SER A 108 -7.66 -10.81 20.06
C SER A 108 -6.53 -11.21 21.02
N GLN A 109 -5.59 -12.02 20.53
CA GLN A 109 -4.47 -12.57 21.30
C GLN A 109 -3.47 -11.50 21.79
N PHE A 110 -3.61 -10.24 21.37
CA PHE A 110 -2.73 -9.14 21.72
C PHE A 110 -3.42 -8.02 22.51
N ILE A 111 -4.72 -8.21 22.82
CA ILE A 111 -5.38 -7.43 23.86
C ILE A 111 -4.60 -7.72 25.14
N LEU A 112 -4.01 -6.68 25.76
CA LEU A 112 -3.57 -6.70 27.16
C LEU A 112 -4.38 -7.74 27.93
N GLU A 113 -3.74 -8.78 28.43
CA GLU A 113 -4.36 -9.52 29.51
C GLU A 113 -4.71 -8.45 30.54
N GLU A 114 -6.00 -8.29 30.89
CA GLU A 114 -6.45 -7.27 31.84
C GLU A 114 -5.61 -7.33 33.13
N GLY A 115 -5.09 -8.52 33.45
CA GLY A 115 -4.12 -8.76 34.52
C GLY A 115 -2.78 -7.99 34.41
N ARG A 116 -2.28 -7.66 33.21
CA ARG A 116 -1.09 -6.80 33.08
C ARG A 116 -1.43 -5.37 33.50
N LEU A 117 -2.57 -4.80 33.13
CA LEU A 117 -2.98 -3.47 33.62
C LEU A 117 -3.19 -3.44 35.14
N GLU A 118 -3.73 -4.52 35.70
CA GLU A 118 -3.92 -4.67 37.15
C GLU A 118 -2.58 -4.79 37.89
N GLU A 119 -1.66 -5.64 37.42
CA GLU A 119 -0.30 -5.77 38.00
C GLU A 119 0.44 -4.41 37.97
N LEU A 120 0.23 -3.65 36.90
CA LEU A 120 0.86 -2.34 36.72
C LEU A 120 0.27 -1.28 37.66
N ALA A 121 -1.03 -1.35 37.98
CA ALA A 121 -1.69 -0.43 38.90
C ALA A 121 -1.29 -0.63 40.38
N GLU A 122 -0.84 -1.83 40.75
CA GLU A 122 -0.46 -2.17 42.13
C GLU A 122 0.94 -1.63 42.53
N LYS A 123 1.78 -1.25 41.56
CA LYS A 123 3.17 -0.81 41.84
C LYS A 123 3.19 0.64 42.36
N ALA A 124 3.88 0.85 43.50
CA ALA A 124 4.04 2.16 44.14
C ALA A 124 5.47 2.73 43.95
N PRO A 125 5.63 4.07 43.94
CA PRO A 125 6.95 4.71 43.83
C PRO A 125 7.82 4.47 45.09
N PRO A 126 9.16 4.51 44.98
CA PRO A 126 9.94 4.79 43.77
C PRO A 126 10.00 3.60 42.81
N TYR A 127 9.89 3.88 41.51
CA TYR A 127 9.87 2.86 40.45
C TYR A 127 11.28 2.46 40.01
N SER A 128 11.51 1.18 39.69
CA SER A 128 12.78 0.71 39.15
C SER A 128 12.98 1.16 37.69
N PHE A 129 14.23 1.23 37.23
CA PHE A 129 14.53 1.57 35.84
C PHE A 129 14.09 0.45 34.88
N LEU A 130 14.12 -0.80 35.34
CA LEU A 130 13.61 -1.96 34.58
C LEU A 130 12.12 -1.83 34.29
N LEU A 131 11.33 -1.41 35.29
CA LEU A 131 9.90 -1.18 35.12
C LEU A 131 9.65 -0.07 34.09
N TYR A 132 10.46 0.98 34.11
CA TYR A 132 10.34 2.06 33.11
C TYR A 132 10.60 1.57 31.68
N LEU A 133 11.62 0.73 31.47
CA LEU A 133 11.91 0.15 30.15
C LEU A 133 10.77 -0.76 29.65
N ASP A 134 10.21 -1.57 30.53
CA ASP A 134 9.07 -2.45 30.23
C ASP A 134 7.82 -1.64 29.83
N PHE A 135 7.54 -0.53 30.54
CA PHE A 135 6.45 0.39 30.18
C PHE A 135 6.67 1.11 28.84
N LEU A 136 7.92 1.45 28.50
CA LEU A 136 8.21 2.05 27.20
C LEU A 136 7.92 1.07 26.06
N GLU A 137 8.30 -0.20 26.23
CA GLU A 137 8.01 -1.27 25.27
C GLU A 137 6.50 -1.50 25.12
N ASP A 138 5.76 -1.54 26.23
CA ASP A 138 4.29 -1.65 26.22
C ASP A 138 3.61 -0.53 25.44
N VAL A 139 3.92 0.73 25.77
CA VAL A 139 3.34 1.89 25.08
C VAL A 139 3.64 1.85 23.59
N GLU A 140 4.86 1.48 23.23
CA GLU A 140 5.25 1.40 21.83
C GLU A 140 4.54 0.26 21.08
N ASN A 141 4.39 -0.90 21.71
CA ASN A 141 3.64 -2.02 21.16
C ASN A 141 2.19 -1.63 20.87
N TYR A 142 1.50 -0.97 21.81
CA TYR A 142 0.13 -0.51 21.59
C TYR A 142 0.03 0.59 20.53
N ARG A 143 0.99 1.52 20.48
CA ARG A 143 1.03 2.54 19.41
C ARG A 143 1.22 1.91 18.04
N ASN A 144 2.17 0.97 17.91
CA ASN A 144 2.41 0.25 16.66
C ASN A 144 1.19 -0.57 16.23
N GLU A 145 0.48 -1.19 17.18
CA GLU A 145 -0.75 -1.91 16.91
C GLU A 145 -1.89 -0.98 16.46
N ALA A 146 -2.06 0.17 17.13
CA ALA A 146 -3.02 1.19 16.72
C ALA A 146 -2.71 1.72 15.29
N GLU A 147 -1.45 2.01 14.99
CA GLU A 147 -1.02 2.41 13.64
C GLU A 147 -1.25 1.30 12.60
N ARG A 148 -1.06 0.04 12.97
CA ARG A 148 -1.37 -1.11 12.11
C ARG A 148 -2.86 -1.16 11.77
N TYR A 149 -3.75 -1.05 12.76
CA TYR A 149 -5.20 -1.01 12.50
C TYR A 149 -5.61 0.23 11.70
N GLN A 150 -5.00 1.39 11.96
CA GLN A 150 -5.25 2.60 11.19
C GLN A 150 -4.88 2.42 9.70
N ARG A 151 -3.69 1.88 9.40
CA ARG A 151 -3.29 1.56 8.02
C ARG A 151 -4.23 0.55 7.36
N LEU A 152 -4.70 -0.44 8.12
CA LEU A 152 -5.63 -1.45 7.62
C LEU A 152 -7.02 -0.85 7.30
N ILE A 153 -7.54 0.07 8.14
CA ILE A 153 -8.77 0.82 7.87
C ILE A 153 -8.62 1.67 6.61
N GLU A 154 -7.51 2.38 6.46
CA GLU A 154 -7.25 3.22 5.28
C GLU A 154 -7.20 2.39 4.00
N LYS A 155 -6.53 1.23 4.03
CA LYS A 155 -6.47 0.28 2.92
C LYS A 155 -7.84 -0.32 2.61
N ALA A 156 -8.64 -0.65 3.63
CA ALA A 156 -10.00 -1.16 3.43
C ALA A 156 -10.90 -0.09 2.78
N LYS A 157 -10.83 1.17 3.23
CA LYS A 157 -11.57 2.29 2.66
C LYS A 157 -11.19 2.55 1.20
N SER A 158 -9.90 2.54 0.87
CA SER A 158 -9.46 2.73 -0.53
C SER A 158 -9.91 1.58 -1.45
N ASN A 159 -9.86 0.34 -0.96
CA ASN A 159 -10.35 -0.82 -1.71
C ASN A 159 -11.87 -0.80 -1.92
N LEU A 160 -12.65 -0.36 -0.93
CA LEU A 160 -14.10 -0.17 -1.07
C LEU A 160 -14.44 0.88 -2.13
N LEU A 161 -13.75 2.03 -2.12
CA LEU A 161 -13.94 3.07 -3.14
C LEU A 161 -13.65 2.56 -4.55
N ARG A 162 -12.54 1.84 -4.73
CA ARG A 162 -12.20 1.22 -6.01
C ARG A 162 -13.27 0.20 -6.43
N ASN A 163 -13.68 -0.67 -5.52
CA ASN A 163 -14.66 -1.71 -5.81
C ASN A 163 -16.06 -1.13 -6.15
N ASP A 164 -16.44 0.03 -5.59
CA ASP A 164 -17.69 0.71 -5.94
C ASP A 164 -17.70 1.17 -7.41
N THR A 165 -16.57 1.66 -7.92
CA THR A 165 -16.42 2.01 -9.33
C THR A 165 -16.50 0.77 -10.24
N ASP A 166 -15.83 -0.32 -9.86
CA ASP A 166 -15.86 -1.59 -10.59
C ASP A 166 -17.28 -2.21 -10.59
N MET A 167 -17.98 -2.13 -9.45
CA MET A 167 -19.35 -2.61 -9.32
C MET A 167 -20.30 -1.81 -10.22
N THR A 168 -20.21 -0.48 -10.20
CA THR A 168 -21.06 0.39 -11.03
C THR A 168 -20.88 0.12 -12.53
N GLU A 169 -19.63 -0.03 -12.98
CA GLU A 169 -19.32 -0.37 -14.38
C GLU A 169 -19.82 -1.77 -14.74
N THR A 170 -19.66 -2.74 -13.84
CA THR A 170 -20.14 -4.12 -14.06
C THR A 170 -21.67 -4.18 -14.11
N GLU A 171 -22.38 -3.43 -13.27
CA GLU A 171 -23.84 -3.29 -13.32
C GLU A 171 -24.31 -2.65 -14.63
N LYS A 172 -23.58 -1.65 -15.14
CA LYS A 172 -23.87 -1.05 -16.43
C LYS A 172 -23.71 -2.08 -17.56
N ARG A 173 -22.65 -2.87 -17.54
CA ARG A 173 -22.43 -3.97 -18.51
C ARG A 173 -23.54 -5.01 -18.42
N PHE A 174 -23.96 -5.38 -17.20
CA PHE A 174 -25.10 -6.28 -16.98
C PHE A 174 -26.35 -5.76 -17.68
N ARG A 175 -26.73 -4.49 -17.44
CA ARG A 175 -27.92 -3.88 -18.06
C ARG A 175 -27.86 -3.95 -19.59
N VAL A 176 -26.72 -3.57 -20.18
CA VAL A 176 -26.53 -3.57 -21.65
C VAL A 176 -26.61 -4.98 -22.25
N VAL A 177 -25.95 -5.97 -21.64
CA VAL A 177 -25.97 -7.35 -22.17
C VAL A 177 -27.33 -7.99 -21.95
N ASN A 178 -28.00 -7.74 -20.82
CA ASN A 178 -29.33 -8.25 -20.54
C ASN A 178 -30.36 -7.72 -21.54
N GLU A 179 -30.30 -6.42 -21.89
CA GLU A 179 -31.15 -5.81 -22.91
C GLU A 179 -30.90 -6.41 -24.31
N ARG A 180 -29.66 -6.71 -24.67
CA ARG A 180 -29.32 -7.38 -25.95
C ARG A 180 -29.86 -8.80 -26.02
N ILE A 181 -29.75 -9.56 -24.94
CA ILE A 181 -30.32 -10.92 -24.82
C ILE A 181 -31.85 -10.85 -24.94
N ALA A 182 -32.50 -9.93 -24.20
CA ALA A 182 -33.95 -9.76 -24.22
C ALA A 182 -34.49 -9.38 -25.60
N ARG A 183 -33.74 -8.58 -26.38
CA ARG A 183 -34.10 -8.19 -27.75
C ARG A 183 -33.80 -9.24 -28.82
N GLY A 184 -33.10 -10.33 -28.48
CA GLY A 184 -32.66 -11.33 -29.46
C GLY A 184 -31.64 -10.80 -30.47
N ASN A 185 -31.00 -9.66 -30.20
CA ASN A 185 -30.04 -9.03 -31.12
C ASN A 185 -28.61 -9.54 -30.85
N GLY A 186 -28.08 -10.36 -31.76
CA GLY A 186 -26.67 -10.82 -31.78
C GLY A 186 -26.48 -12.33 -31.60
N GLU A 187 -25.21 -12.79 -31.54
CA GLU A 187 -24.87 -14.19 -31.27
C GLU A 187 -25.30 -14.60 -29.84
N SER A 188 -26.45 -15.29 -29.74
CA SER A 188 -27.08 -15.70 -28.47
C SER A 188 -26.13 -16.44 -27.53
N LEU A 189 -25.30 -17.35 -28.06
CA LEU A 189 -24.32 -18.11 -27.27
C LEU A 189 -23.22 -17.21 -26.69
N THR A 190 -22.62 -16.34 -27.49
CA THR A 190 -21.56 -15.42 -27.03
C THR A 190 -22.07 -14.42 -26.00
N ASN A 191 -23.30 -13.93 -26.17
CA ASN A 191 -23.95 -13.06 -25.17
C ASN A 191 -24.24 -13.83 -23.87
N SER A 192 -24.61 -15.12 -23.96
CA SER A 192 -24.81 -15.97 -22.77
C SER A 192 -23.51 -16.17 -21.98
N TRP A 193 -22.37 -16.30 -22.66
CA TRP A 193 -21.05 -16.41 -22.01
C TRP A 193 -20.67 -15.11 -21.30
N ARG A 194 -20.79 -13.97 -21.99
CA ARG A 194 -20.57 -12.64 -21.40
C ARG A 194 -21.44 -12.41 -20.16
N MET A 195 -22.67 -12.91 -20.16
CA MET A 195 -23.54 -12.83 -18.99
C MET A 195 -22.98 -13.63 -17.80
N ARG A 196 -22.37 -14.80 -18.03
CA ARG A 196 -21.69 -15.57 -16.96
C ARG A 196 -20.52 -14.80 -16.38
N GLU A 197 -19.65 -14.25 -17.22
CA GLU A 197 -18.52 -13.43 -16.78
C GLU A 197 -18.98 -12.22 -15.96
N ILE A 198 -20.00 -11.50 -16.43
CA ILE A 198 -20.56 -10.35 -15.72
C ILE A 198 -21.14 -10.76 -14.37
N LYS A 199 -21.88 -11.88 -14.29
CA LYS A 199 -22.42 -12.38 -13.02
C LYS A 199 -21.32 -12.78 -12.04
N ALA A 200 -20.28 -13.48 -12.51
CA ALA A 200 -19.12 -13.81 -11.68
C ALA A 200 -18.39 -12.57 -11.18
N LYS A 201 -18.29 -11.51 -12.01
CA LYS A 201 -17.71 -10.23 -11.58
C LYS A 201 -18.58 -9.47 -10.59
N LEU A 202 -19.90 -9.46 -10.77
CA LEU A 202 -20.84 -8.89 -9.80
C LEU A 202 -20.75 -9.61 -8.46
N GLU A 203 -20.66 -10.95 -8.49
CA GLU A 203 -20.41 -11.74 -7.29
C GLU A 203 -19.11 -11.34 -6.60
N GLU A 204 -18.02 -11.23 -7.36
CA GLU A 204 -16.72 -10.79 -6.86
C GLU A 204 -16.83 -9.42 -6.16
N CYS A 205 -17.39 -8.42 -6.84
CA CYS A 205 -17.55 -7.08 -6.28
C CYS A 205 -18.42 -7.09 -5.00
N THR A 206 -19.48 -7.89 -4.99
CA THR A 206 -20.38 -7.98 -3.83
C THR A 206 -19.67 -8.67 -2.65
N ALA A 207 -18.92 -9.74 -2.91
CA ALA A 207 -18.12 -10.43 -1.89
C ALA A 207 -16.96 -9.55 -1.36
N ILE A 208 -16.26 -8.82 -2.24
CA ILE A 208 -15.21 -7.86 -1.87
C ILE A 208 -15.77 -6.74 -0.97
N ASN A 209 -16.95 -6.20 -1.29
CA ASN A 209 -17.62 -5.22 -0.43
C ASN A 209 -17.87 -5.79 0.97
N THR A 210 -18.42 -7.00 1.07
CA THR A 210 -18.67 -7.65 2.36
C THR A 210 -17.39 -7.91 3.14
N LEU A 211 -16.34 -8.38 2.46
CA LEU A 211 -15.03 -8.62 3.04
C LEU A 211 -14.47 -7.34 3.67
N TYR A 212 -14.40 -6.24 2.92
CA TYR A 212 -13.80 -5.01 3.41
C TYR A 212 -14.69 -4.24 4.39
N MET A 213 -16.01 -4.32 4.28
CA MET A 213 -16.92 -3.77 5.30
C MET A 213 -16.77 -4.50 6.65
N THR A 214 -16.68 -5.83 6.62
CA THR A 214 -16.43 -6.63 7.83
C THR A 214 -15.06 -6.32 8.41
N THR A 215 -14.04 -6.24 7.55
CA THR A 215 -12.66 -5.86 7.93
C THR A 215 -12.62 -4.49 8.60
N LEU A 216 -13.33 -3.50 8.04
CA LEU A 216 -13.40 -2.15 8.57
C LEU A 216 -14.07 -2.11 9.94
N SER A 217 -15.21 -2.77 10.09
CA SER A 217 -15.92 -2.84 11.38
C SER A 217 -15.08 -3.49 12.48
N LEU A 218 -14.37 -4.58 12.18
CA LEU A 218 -13.48 -5.24 13.13
C LEU A 218 -12.29 -4.34 13.47
N ALA A 219 -11.63 -3.77 12.45
CA ALA A 219 -10.45 -2.93 12.65
C ALA A 219 -10.75 -1.63 13.40
N GLU A 220 -11.92 -1.00 13.18
CA GLU A 220 -12.34 0.19 13.93
C GLU A 220 -12.62 -0.14 15.40
N LYS A 221 -13.19 -1.32 15.69
CA LYS A 221 -13.39 -1.80 17.06
C LYS A 221 -12.03 -2.02 17.76
N GLU A 222 -11.13 -2.77 17.14
CA GLU A 222 -9.80 -3.04 17.70
C GLU A 222 -8.99 -1.75 17.88
N LEU A 223 -9.03 -0.83 16.90
CA LEU A 223 -8.36 0.46 17.02
C LEU A 223 -8.86 1.27 18.22
N ASN A 224 -10.17 1.29 18.48
CA ASN A 224 -10.73 2.00 19.62
C ASN A 224 -10.31 1.37 20.95
N ASP A 225 -10.27 0.04 21.03
CA ASP A 225 -9.78 -0.68 22.21
C ASP A 225 -8.29 -0.38 22.48
N THR A 226 -7.44 -0.53 21.45
CA THR A 226 -6.00 -0.25 21.57
C THR A 226 -5.75 1.21 21.94
N LYS A 227 -6.49 2.17 21.37
CA LYS A 227 -6.36 3.59 21.74
C LYS A 227 -6.77 3.84 23.19
N GLY A 228 -7.87 3.25 23.65
CA GLY A 228 -8.29 3.37 25.05
C GLY A 228 -7.21 2.88 26.02
N LYS A 229 -6.47 1.84 25.66
CA LYS A 229 -5.32 1.34 26.44
C LYS A 229 -4.13 2.29 26.43
N VAL A 230 -3.80 2.86 25.27
CA VAL A 230 -2.76 3.90 25.17
C VAL A 230 -3.11 5.10 26.07
N ASP A 231 -4.37 5.54 26.05
CA ASP A 231 -4.86 6.65 26.86
C ASP A 231 -4.76 6.38 28.38
N ILE A 232 -4.77 5.11 28.81
CA ILE A 232 -4.57 4.70 30.21
C ILE A 232 -3.08 4.63 30.58
N ILE A 233 -2.24 4.04 29.71
CA ILE A 233 -0.82 3.78 30.02
C ILE A 233 0.03 5.05 29.88
N GLU A 234 -0.28 5.96 28.95
CA GLU A 234 0.49 7.19 28.77
C GLU A 234 0.60 8.06 30.04
N PRO A 235 -0.50 8.32 30.78
CA PRO A 235 -0.43 8.99 32.08
C PRO A 235 0.40 8.23 33.11
N MET A 236 0.32 6.89 33.14
CA MET A 236 1.11 6.06 34.05
C MET A 236 2.60 6.17 33.75
N LEU A 237 2.99 6.11 32.47
CA LEU A 237 4.38 6.31 32.03
C LEU A 237 4.90 7.69 32.46
N ALA A 238 4.08 8.74 32.36
CA ALA A 238 4.45 10.07 32.82
C ALA A 238 4.69 10.11 34.34
N ASN A 239 3.86 9.44 35.14
CA ASN A 239 4.04 9.32 36.59
C ASN A 239 5.29 8.51 36.96
N ILE A 240 5.52 7.37 36.28
CA ILE A 240 6.70 6.53 36.48
C ILE A 240 7.95 7.34 36.23
N ARG A 241 8.01 8.04 35.08
CA ARG A 241 9.14 8.88 34.68
C ARG A 241 9.54 9.90 35.76
N GLN A 242 8.58 10.49 36.47
CA GLN A 242 8.85 11.47 37.52
C GLN A 242 9.39 10.85 38.82
N ASN A 243 9.16 9.56 39.04
CA ASN A 243 9.44 8.86 40.29
C ASN A 243 10.37 7.65 40.11
N ILE A 244 11.22 7.67 39.08
CA ILE A 244 12.22 6.61 38.82
C ILE A 244 13.35 6.71 39.83
N LYS A 245 13.79 5.54 40.33
CA LYS A 245 15.05 5.38 41.06
C LYS A 245 15.99 4.48 40.26
N PHE A 246 17.12 5.05 39.86
CA PHE A 246 18.20 4.31 39.22
C PHE A 246 18.97 3.49 40.27
N SER A 247 19.06 2.17 40.05
CA SER A 247 19.76 1.24 40.93
C SER A 247 20.96 0.62 40.21
N SER A 248 22.08 0.41 40.91
CA SER A 248 23.22 -0.31 40.35
C SER A 248 22.91 -1.78 40.03
N GLU A 249 21.95 -2.37 40.76
CA GLU A 249 21.48 -3.75 40.56
C GLU A 249 20.75 -3.88 39.22
N ASP A 250 19.94 -2.89 38.85
CA ASP A 250 19.20 -2.86 37.57
C ASP A 250 20.18 -2.89 36.39
N PHE A 251 21.22 -2.03 36.43
CA PHE A 251 22.25 -2.01 35.40
C PHE A 251 23.10 -3.30 35.39
N ALA A 252 23.35 -3.91 36.55
CA ALA A 252 24.07 -5.17 36.62
C ALA A 252 23.28 -6.31 35.97
N LEU A 253 21.96 -6.36 36.19
CA LEU A 253 21.07 -7.33 35.56
C LEU A 253 21.02 -7.15 34.04
N LEU A 254 20.78 -5.92 33.56
CA LEU A 254 20.78 -5.60 32.13
C LEU A 254 22.12 -5.97 31.48
N ASN A 255 23.22 -5.71 32.17
CA ASN A 255 24.54 -6.09 31.72
C ASN A 255 24.75 -7.61 31.66
N SER A 256 24.25 -8.37 32.64
CA SER A 256 24.35 -9.83 32.61
C SER A 256 23.60 -10.44 31.43
N ILE A 257 22.45 -9.86 31.05
CA ILE A 257 21.68 -10.31 29.88
C ILE A 257 22.50 -10.09 28.60
N VAL A 258 23.12 -8.91 28.44
CA VAL A 258 23.99 -8.63 27.28
C VAL A 258 25.18 -9.57 27.26
N LEU A 259 25.85 -9.78 28.39
CA LEU A 259 27.00 -10.68 28.47
C LEU A 259 26.62 -12.12 28.09
N GLN A 260 25.50 -12.63 28.59
CA GLN A 260 24.99 -13.95 28.23
C GLN A 260 24.74 -14.08 26.73
N LYS A 261 24.05 -13.11 26.12
CA LYS A 261 23.78 -13.09 24.67
C LYS A 261 25.07 -13.04 23.86
N THR A 262 25.99 -12.15 24.20
CA THR A 262 27.28 -12.04 23.50
C THR A 262 28.13 -13.31 23.65
N GLY A 263 28.12 -13.96 24.81
CA GLY A 263 28.81 -15.24 25.03
C GLY A 263 28.28 -16.33 24.11
N ALA A 264 26.95 -16.49 24.01
CA ALA A 264 26.33 -17.46 23.10
C ALA A 264 26.67 -17.20 21.61
N LEU A 265 26.78 -15.93 21.22
CA LEU A 265 27.19 -15.54 19.87
C LEU A 265 28.67 -15.84 19.60
N TYR A 266 29.57 -15.61 20.55
CA TYR A 266 30.97 -16.01 20.44
C TYR A 266 31.15 -17.53 20.33
N GLU A 267 30.40 -18.31 21.11
CA GLU A 267 30.39 -19.78 20.96
C GLU A 267 29.94 -20.21 19.57
N THR A 268 28.98 -19.51 18.98
CA THR A 268 28.54 -19.75 17.60
C THR A 268 29.64 -19.44 16.60
N ILE A 269 30.39 -18.34 16.77
CA ILE A 269 31.56 -18.03 15.93
C ILE A 269 32.59 -19.16 16.02
N ILE A 270 32.93 -19.63 17.22
CA ILE A 270 33.92 -20.72 17.41
C ILE A 270 33.46 -21.99 16.68
N LEU A 271 32.17 -22.32 16.73
CA LEU A 271 31.61 -23.47 16.01
C LEU A 271 31.66 -23.30 14.48
N LEU A 272 31.45 -22.08 13.98
CA LEU A 272 31.51 -21.75 12.56
C LEU A 272 32.96 -21.75 12.04
N GLU A 273 33.91 -21.21 12.81
CA GLU A 273 35.33 -21.22 12.47
C GLU A 273 35.89 -22.64 12.34
N LYS A 274 35.47 -23.55 13.23
CA LYS A 274 35.81 -24.99 13.13
C LYS A 274 35.29 -25.64 11.83
N LYS A 275 34.24 -25.09 11.23
CA LYS A 275 33.64 -25.55 9.97
C LYS A 275 34.14 -24.78 8.75
N SER A 276 35.04 -23.80 8.92
CA SER A 276 35.45 -22.87 7.85
C SER A 276 36.19 -23.54 6.69
N ASP A 277 36.72 -24.74 6.90
CA ASP A 277 37.33 -25.56 5.85
C ASP A 277 36.53 -26.85 5.61
N PRO A 278 35.40 -26.79 4.88
CA PRO A 278 34.62 -27.98 4.52
C PRO A 278 35.37 -28.91 3.56
N ALA A 279 36.49 -28.47 2.96
CA ALA A 279 37.31 -29.29 2.09
C ALA A 279 38.12 -30.33 2.85
N ASN A 280 38.42 -30.13 4.13
CA ASN A 280 39.09 -31.14 4.97
C ASN A 280 38.24 -32.41 5.20
N GLU A 281 36.94 -32.38 4.90
CA GLU A 281 36.09 -33.59 4.87
C GLU A 281 36.23 -34.39 3.55
N PHE A 282 36.90 -33.85 2.52
CA PHE A 282 37.19 -34.51 1.23
C PHE A 282 38.69 -34.72 1.00
N VAL A 283 38.99 -35.80 0.29
CA VAL A 283 40.30 -36.43 0.02
C VAL A 283 41.37 -35.46 -0.52
N ASP A 284 42.64 -35.84 -0.32
CA ASP A 284 43.93 -35.15 -0.57
C ASP A 284 44.15 -34.44 -1.95
N GLU A 285 43.29 -34.57 -2.96
CA GLU A 285 43.49 -33.97 -4.31
C GLU A 285 42.24 -33.27 -4.90
N GLU A 286 42.39 -31.99 -5.30
CA GLU A 286 41.33 -31.09 -5.81
C GLU A 286 40.70 -31.55 -7.16
N SER A 287 41.38 -32.43 -7.91
CA SER A 287 40.92 -32.94 -9.22
C SER A 287 39.74 -33.90 -9.14
N ASP A 288 39.50 -34.51 -7.98
CA ASP A 288 38.51 -35.58 -7.80
C ASP A 288 37.15 -35.06 -7.27
N LEU A 289 37.03 -33.74 -7.04
CA LEU A 289 35.80 -33.14 -6.53
C LEU A 289 34.66 -33.17 -7.56
N THR A 290 33.52 -33.71 -7.13
CA THR A 290 32.27 -33.70 -7.91
C THR A 290 31.77 -32.28 -8.16
N SER A 291 30.92 -32.11 -9.17
CA SER A 291 30.31 -30.80 -9.48
C SER A 291 29.51 -30.23 -8.30
N PHE A 292 28.89 -31.11 -7.50
CA PHE A 292 28.19 -30.75 -6.28
C PHE A 292 29.17 -30.35 -5.17
N ALA A 293 30.24 -31.13 -4.93
CA ALA A 293 31.21 -30.82 -3.89
C ALA A 293 31.86 -29.44 -4.09
N ARG A 294 32.23 -29.08 -5.32
CA ARG A 294 32.77 -27.73 -5.63
C ARG A 294 31.75 -26.62 -5.34
N PHE A 295 30.50 -26.84 -5.75
CA PHE A 295 29.42 -25.89 -5.49
C PHE A 295 29.20 -25.71 -3.98
N TRP A 296 29.11 -26.82 -3.24
CA TRP A 296 28.89 -26.83 -1.81
C TRP A 296 30.03 -26.14 -1.04
N ILE A 297 31.30 -26.54 -1.27
CA ILE A 297 32.47 -25.97 -0.59
C ILE A 297 32.52 -24.45 -0.75
N SER A 298 32.40 -23.97 -2.00
CA SER A 298 32.45 -22.53 -2.29
C SER A 298 31.31 -21.75 -1.61
N ASN A 299 30.08 -22.28 -1.65
CA ASN A 299 28.94 -21.62 -1.03
C ASN A 299 29.03 -21.66 0.50
N GLU A 300 29.45 -22.78 1.09
CA GLU A 300 29.52 -22.92 2.54
C GLU A 300 30.61 -22.02 3.14
N GLN A 301 31.78 -21.91 2.49
CA GLN A 301 32.82 -20.97 2.91
C GLN A 301 32.34 -19.51 2.91
N GLN A 302 31.64 -19.09 1.84
CA GLN A 302 31.08 -17.75 1.75
C GLN A 302 30.03 -17.52 2.85
N LEU A 303 29.08 -18.45 3.00
CA LEU A 303 28.00 -18.30 3.97
C LEU A 303 28.48 -18.33 5.42
N ILE A 304 29.53 -19.11 5.74
CA ILE A 304 30.18 -19.09 7.06
C ILE A 304 30.80 -17.72 7.32
N ARG A 305 31.55 -17.17 6.34
CA ARG A 305 32.18 -15.86 6.47
C ARG A 305 31.13 -14.77 6.71
N ASP A 306 30.09 -14.74 5.89
CA ASP A 306 29.03 -13.74 5.97
C ASP A 306 28.29 -13.83 7.32
N GLU A 307 28.04 -15.06 7.80
CA GLU A 307 27.43 -15.27 9.11
C GLU A 307 28.32 -14.81 10.27
N ILE A 308 29.63 -15.06 10.23
CA ILE A 308 30.56 -14.56 11.26
C ILE A 308 30.56 -13.03 11.29
N LEU A 309 30.63 -12.38 10.13
CA LEU A 309 30.59 -10.91 10.05
C LEU A 309 29.28 -10.34 10.62
N MET A 310 28.14 -10.96 10.29
CA MET A 310 26.84 -10.57 10.84
C MET A 310 26.80 -10.74 12.37
N ILE A 311 27.34 -11.84 12.91
CA ILE A 311 27.39 -12.06 14.36
C ILE A 311 28.23 -10.97 15.04
N LEU A 312 29.38 -10.60 14.47
CA LEU A 312 30.24 -9.55 15.01
C LEU A 312 29.52 -8.19 15.05
N GLU A 313 28.79 -7.83 14.00
CA GLU A 313 27.95 -6.64 13.96
C GLU A 313 26.89 -6.67 15.08
N VAL A 314 26.17 -7.79 15.24
CA VAL A 314 25.16 -7.94 16.30
C VAL A 314 25.78 -7.80 17.70
N ILE A 315 26.96 -8.39 17.92
CA ILE A 315 27.70 -8.26 19.20
C ILE A 315 28.03 -6.79 19.46
N GLU A 316 28.54 -6.07 18.45
CA GLU A 316 28.85 -4.65 18.59
C GLU A 316 27.61 -3.86 19.04
N LYS A 317 26.47 -4.02 18.36
CA LYS A 317 25.24 -3.28 18.70
C LYS A 317 24.62 -3.73 20.03
N LEU A 318 24.79 -5.00 20.43
CA LEU A 318 24.36 -5.47 21.75
C LEU A 318 25.20 -4.81 22.86
N THR A 319 26.52 -4.75 22.70
CA THR A 319 27.39 -4.15 23.71
C THR A 319 27.19 -2.63 23.82
N SER A 320 26.73 -1.98 22.75
CA SER A 320 26.45 -0.55 22.74
C SER A 320 25.18 -0.16 23.52
N LEU A 321 24.26 -1.11 23.82
CA LEU A 321 23.06 -0.85 24.63
C LEU A 321 23.37 -0.27 26.03
N ARG A 322 24.53 -0.60 26.59
CA ARG A 322 24.99 0.00 27.85
C ARG A 322 25.06 1.52 27.76
N SER A 323 25.46 2.05 26.61
CA SER A 323 25.51 3.49 26.36
C SER A 323 24.10 4.11 26.27
N VAL A 324 23.13 3.35 25.78
CA VAL A 324 21.72 3.76 25.72
C VAL A 324 21.15 3.93 27.12
N TRP A 325 21.32 2.92 27.98
CA TRP A 325 20.78 2.94 29.34
C TRP A 325 21.42 4.03 30.20
N ARG A 326 22.75 4.23 30.08
CA ARG A 326 23.44 5.32 30.77
C ARG A 326 23.04 6.68 30.22
N GLY A 327 22.90 6.81 28.90
CA GLY A 327 22.38 8.02 28.28
C GLY A 327 20.96 8.35 28.76
N MET A 328 20.10 7.35 28.91
CA MET A 328 18.74 7.51 29.43
C MET A 328 18.76 7.99 30.89
N GLN A 329 19.63 7.43 31.74
CA GLN A 329 19.82 7.87 33.11
C GLN A 329 20.25 9.34 33.17
N ASP A 330 21.34 9.70 32.50
CA ASP A 330 21.89 11.05 32.51
C ASP A 330 20.88 12.09 32.02
N LEU A 331 20.05 11.70 31.05
CA LEU A 331 19.02 12.55 30.44
C LEU A 331 17.82 12.75 31.38
N ILE A 332 17.37 11.70 32.07
CA ILE A 332 16.24 11.77 33.01
C ILE A 332 16.63 12.49 34.31
N GLU A 333 17.85 12.26 34.82
CA GLU A 333 18.37 12.96 36.00
C GLU A 333 18.68 14.45 35.72
N GLY A 334 18.71 14.87 34.45
CA GLY A 334 18.96 16.25 34.04
C GLY A 334 20.43 16.66 34.13
N ASN A 335 21.35 15.69 34.10
CA ASN A 335 22.79 15.92 34.26
C ASN A 335 23.48 16.45 32.98
N LEU A 336 22.72 16.68 31.90
CA LEU A 336 23.25 16.98 30.57
C LEU A 336 22.93 18.40 30.11
N ASP A 337 23.93 19.10 29.55
CA ASP A 337 23.75 20.37 28.88
C ASP A 337 23.13 20.20 27.47
N VAL A 338 22.57 21.29 26.92
CA VAL A 338 21.89 21.28 25.61
C VAL A 338 22.82 20.83 24.48
N GLY A 339 24.11 21.17 24.56
CA GLY A 339 25.11 20.73 23.58
C GLY A 339 25.26 19.21 23.57
N ARG A 340 25.38 18.60 24.75
CA ARG A 340 25.48 17.16 24.89
C ARG A 340 24.18 16.43 24.54
N GLN A 341 23.02 17.00 24.84
CA GLN A 341 21.72 16.45 24.44
C GLN A 341 21.61 16.34 22.91
N LYS A 342 21.99 17.39 22.16
CA LYS A 342 22.01 17.36 20.69
C LYS A 342 23.02 16.35 20.13
N PHE A 343 24.19 16.24 20.76
CA PHE A 343 25.19 15.23 20.38
C PHE A 343 24.67 13.80 20.56
N ILE A 344 24.02 13.51 21.69
CA ILE A 344 23.38 12.20 21.94
C ILE A 344 22.30 11.94 20.90
N LEU A 345 21.46 12.92 20.58
CA LEU A 345 20.41 12.78 19.56
C LEU A 345 20.99 12.44 18.18
N SER A 346 22.00 13.18 17.72
CA SER A 346 22.67 12.93 16.43
C SER A 346 23.26 11.51 16.40
N ARG A 347 24.04 11.16 17.42
CA ARG A 347 24.68 9.85 17.50
C ARG A 347 23.66 8.71 17.56
N THR A 348 22.54 8.93 18.24
CA THR A 348 21.42 7.97 18.31
C THR A 348 20.79 7.76 16.94
N ASN A 349 20.60 8.81 16.15
CA ASN A 349 20.13 8.68 14.77
C ASN A 349 21.12 7.89 13.90
N ASP A 350 22.42 8.21 13.99
CA ASP A 350 23.45 7.48 13.23
C ASP A 350 23.43 5.98 13.56
N PHE A 351 23.29 5.61 14.84
CA PHE A 351 23.16 4.21 15.26
C PHE A 351 21.87 3.55 14.75
N ILE A 352 20.73 4.27 14.74
CA ILE A 352 19.48 3.74 14.20
C ILE A 352 19.63 3.45 12.71
N ASP A 353 20.25 4.35 11.95
CA ASP A 353 20.48 4.19 10.51
C ASP A 353 21.43 3.03 10.22
N ASP A 354 22.50 2.89 11.00
CA ASP A 354 23.44 1.76 10.94
C ASP A 354 22.74 0.42 11.25
N ILE A 355 21.91 0.36 12.30
CA ILE A 355 21.13 -0.85 12.60
C ILE A 355 20.13 -1.16 11.48
N ASN A 356 19.49 -0.16 10.87
CA ASN A 356 18.60 -0.37 9.72
C ASN A 356 19.35 -0.94 8.50
N ALA A 357 20.60 -0.51 8.27
CA ALA A 357 21.46 -1.09 7.25
C ALA A 357 21.75 -2.58 7.56
N ASN A 358 22.11 -2.91 8.81
CA ASN A 358 22.33 -4.29 9.23
C ASN A 358 21.07 -5.18 9.15
N ILE A 359 19.88 -4.63 9.44
CA ILE A 359 18.61 -5.34 9.22
C ILE A 359 18.41 -5.65 7.73
N THR A 360 18.69 -4.68 6.85
CA THR A 360 18.61 -4.89 5.39
C THR A 360 19.57 -5.99 4.95
N LEU A 361 20.83 -5.94 5.40
CA LEU A 361 21.82 -6.97 5.13
C LEU A 361 21.36 -8.36 5.61
N CYS A 362 20.77 -8.44 6.80
CA CYS A 362 20.24 -9.69 7.34
C CYS A 362 19.09 -10.27 6.48
N VAL A 363 18.21 -9.42 5.96
CA VAL A 363 17.12 -9.83 5.04
C VAL A 363 17.70 -10.32 3.72
N ASP A 364 18.69 -9.61 3.17
CA ASP A 364 19.37 -9.99 1.93
C ASP A 364 20.11 -11.33 2.08
N SER A 365 20.76 -11.58 3.22
CA SER A 365 21.39 -12.88 3.52
C SER A 365 20.37 -14.02 3.58
N ILE A 366 19.17 -13.80 4.16
CA ILE A 366 18.10 -14.81 4.16
C ILE A 366 17.66 -15.12 2.72
N GLN A 367 17.57 -14.11 1.86
CA GLN A 367 17.22 -14.28 0.46
C GLN A 367 18.32 -15.04 -0.30
N THR A 368 19.59 -14.73 -0.08
CA THR A 368 20.74 -15.48 -0.63
C THR A 368 20.68 -16.95 -0.22
N ILE A 369 20.41 -17.26 1.05
CA ILE A 369 20.28 -18.65 1.52
C ILE A 369 19.13 -19.37 0.80
N ARG A 370 17.99 -18.69 0.58
CA ARG A 370 16.86 -19.25 -0.16
C ARG A 370 17.21 -19.52 -1.62
N GLU A 371 17.98 -18.65 -2.25
CA GLU A 371 18.46 -18.84 -3.63
C GLU A 371 19.41 -20.02 -3.73
N THR A 372 20.33 -20.18 -2.77
CA THR A 372 21.22 -21.35 -2.68
C THR A 372 20.41 -22.65 -2.51
N GLU A 373 19.42 -22.66 -1.61
CA GLU A 373 18.52 -23.83 -1.40
C GLU A 373 17.76 -24.21 -2.68
N GLN A 374 17.25 -23.21 -3.42
CA GLN A 374 16.60 -23.44 -4.71
C GLN A 374 17.57 -23.93 -5.78
N ALA A 375 18.79 -23.39 -5.82
CA ALA A 375 19.83 -23.83 -6.74
C ALA A 375 20.20 -25.30 -6.49
N VAL A 376 20.34 -25.69 -5.22
CA VAL A 376 20.57 -27.10 -4.83
C VAL A 376 19.41 -27.97 -5.28
N SER A 377 18.18 -27.59 -4.93
CA SER A 377 16.97 -28.37 -5.24
C SER A 377 16.73 -28.54 -6.75
N ARG A 378 17.13 -27.56 -7.58
CA ARG A 378 16.95 -27.61 -9.04
C ARG A 378 18.08 -28.35 -9.76
N ARG A 379 19.33 -28.18 -9.31
CA ARG A 379 20.52 -28.68 -10.03
C ARG A 379 20.96 -30.07 -9.54
N PHE A 380 20.67 -30.41 -8.29
CA PHE A 380 21.21 -31.58 -7.59
C PHE A 380 20.09 -32.45 -6.99
N ILE A 381 19.17 -32.90 -7.85
CA ILE A 381 18.04 -33.78 -7.48
C ILE A 381 18.57 -35.17 -7.08
N SER A 382 17.91 -35.82 -6.10
CA SER A 382 18.24 -37.19 -5.70
C SER A 382 18.14 -38.16 -6.87
N GLY A 383 19.13 -39.06 -6.99
CA GLY A 383 19.24 -39.99 -8.11
C GLY A 383 19.78 -39.39 -9.42
N ASN A 384 20.39 -38.20 -9.36
CA ASN A 384 21.12 -37.63 -10.50
C ASN A 384 22.33 -38.54 -10.86
N PRO A 385 22.49 -38.99 -12.12
CA PRO A 385 23.61 -39.84 -12.53
C PRO A 385 25.01 -39.26 -12.29
N LEU A 386 25.10 -37.94 -12.03
CA LEU A 386 26.33 -37.21 -11.76
C LEU A 386 26.63 -37.05 -10.26
N MET A 387 25.83 -37.66 -9.38
CA MET A 387 25.99 -37.63 -7.92
C MET A 387 26.24 -39.03 -7.36
N THR A 388 27.14 -39.11 -6.38
CA THR A 388 27.37 -40.32 -5.59
C THR A 388 26.39 -40.40 -4.42
N GLU A 389 26.25 -41.59 -3.79
CA GLU A 389 25.44 -41.73 -2.58
C GLU A 389 25.96 -40.86 -1.42
N GLN A 390 27.28 -40.64 -1.36
CA GLN A 390 27.90 -39.72 -0.40
C GLN A 390 27.52 -38.25 -0.69
N ASP A 391 27.46 -37.85 -1.97
CA ASP A 391 27.00 -36.51 -2.35
C ASP A 391 25.55 -36.26 -1.95
N ASP A 392 24.68 -37.28 -2.04
CA ASP A 392 23.28 -37.18 -1.58
C ASP A 392 23.19 -36.91 -0.07
N GLN A 393 24.01 -37.60 0.74
CA GLN A 393 24.06 -37.36 2.20
C GLN A 393 24.58 -35.97 2.55
N ILE A 394 25.61 -35.49 1.84
CA ILE A 394 26.18 -34.15 2.05
C ILE A 394 25.19 -33.08 1.62
N ARG A 395 24.48 -33.29 0.51
CA ARG A 395 23.40 -32.40 0.07
C ARG A 395 22.34 -32.25 1.13
N ASP A 396 21.86 -33.35 1.70
CA ASP A 396 20.79 -33.31 2.68
C ASP A 396 21.26 -32.61 3.96
N ARG A 397 22.49 -32.88 4.42
CA ARG A 397 23.13 -32.15 5.53
C ARG A 397 23.30 -30.66 5.23
N PHE A 398 23.69 -30.31 4.00
CA PHE A 398 23.85 -28.92 3.57
C PHE A 398 22.50 -28.18 3.59
N LEU A 399 21.45 -28.79 3.06
CA LEU A 399 20.09 -28.24 3.11
C LEU A 399 19.59 -28.05 4.55
N GLU A 400 19.88 -29.01 5.44
CA GLU A 400 19.58 -28.88 6.87
C GLU A 400 20.34 -27.71 7.50
N ASN A 401 21.64 -27.56 7.20
CA ASN A 401 22.46 -26.43 7.66
C ASN A 401 21.94 -25.08 7.16
N LEU A 402 21.52 -24.98 5.88
CA LEU A 402 20.88 -23.78 5.33
C LEU A 402 19.58 -23.45 6.08
N SER A 403 18.78 -24.47 6.42
CA SER A 403 17.55 -24.28 7.20
C SER A 403 17.83 -23.77 8.62
N ALA A 404 18.86 -24.30 9.28
CA ALA A 404 19.29 -23.87 10.61
C ALA A 404 19.88 -22.44 10.57
N ARG A 405 20.65 -22.12 9.52
CA ARG A 405 21.21 -20.77 9.29
C ARG A 405 20.09 -19.74 9.11
N LYS A 406 19.06 -20.03 8.30
CA LYS A 406 17.86 -19.16 8.20
C LYS A 406 17.24 -18.84 9.56
N LYS A 407 17.10 -19.85 10.43
CA LYS A 407 16.56 -19.65 11.80
C LYS A 407 17.46 -18.74 12.65
N ARG A 408 18.78 -18.87 12.56
CA ARG A 408 19.72 -17.98 13.26
C ARG A 408 19.67 -16.54 12.75
N TYR A 409 19.64 -16.33 11.43
CA TYR A 409 19.45 -15.00 10.85
C TYR A 409 18.12 -14.35 11.27
N LEU A 410 17.02 -15.11 11.36
CA LEU A 410 15.78 -14.60 11.93
C LEU A 410 15.94 -14.17 13.40
N SER A 411 16.71 -14.93 14.19
CA SER A 411 17.06 -14.53 15.56
C SER A 411 17.87 -13.23 15.59
N TYR A 412 18.85 -13.07 14.69
CA TYR A 412 19.64 -11.83 14.59
C TYR A 412 18.77 -10.62 14.22
N LEU A 413 17.80 -10.80 13.31
CA LEU A 413 16.85 -9.76 12.94
C LEU A 413 16.02 -9.31 14.15
N VAL A 414 15.55 -10.25 14.98
CA VAL A 414 14.81 -9.94 16.22
C VAL A 414 15.69 -9.17 17.20
N GLU A 415 16.95 -9.59 17.38
CA GLU A 415 17.90 -8.88 18.26
C GLU A 415 18.19 -7.46 17.77
N LEU A 416 18.51 -7.29 16.48
CA LEU A 416 18.71 -5.97 15.87
C LEU A 416 17.46 -5.09 16.00
N GLY A 417 16.26 -5.66 15.80
CA GLY A 417 15.00 -4.96 16.00
C GLY A 417 14.82 -4.49 17.45
N THR A 418 15.16 -5.33 18.43
CA THR A 418 15.10 -5.01 19.86
C THR A 418 16.08 -3.89 20.22
N ILE A 419 17.33 -3.98 19.73
CA ILE A 419 18.36 -2.96 19.95
C ILE A 419 17.90 -1.63 19.35
N ARG A 420 17.41 -1.64 18.11
CA ARG A 420 16.87 -0.46 17.43
C ARG A 420 15.73 0.19 18.22
N SER A 421 14.86 -0.62 18.83
CA SER A 421 13.76 -0.12 19.67
C SER A 421 14.30 0.71 20.82
N GLN A 422 15.28 0.19 21.58
CA GLN A 422 15.85 0.91 22.72
C GLN A 422 16.55 2.23 22.32
N TYR A 423 17.26 2.25 21.18
CA TYR A 423 17.80 3.50 20.63
C TYR A 423 16.70 4.48 20.22
N THR A 424 15.60 3.97 19.66
CA THR A 424 14.43 4.80 19.31
C THR A 424 13.79 5.41 20.54
N ASP A 425 13.75 4.68 21.66
CA ASP A 425 13.23 5.20 22.93
C ASP A 425 14.12 6.30 23.51
N LEU A 426 15.44 6.12 23.47
CA LEU A 426 16.39 7.19 23.84
C LEU A 426 16.21 8.43 22.96
N ARG A 427 16.00 8.23 21.64
CA ARG A 427 15.73 9.33 20.71
C ARG A 427 14.47 10.10 21.10
N LYS A 428 13.36 9.39 21.33
CA LYS A 428 12.07 9.98 21.74
C LYS A 428 12.23 10.77 23.05
N GLU A 429 12.91 10.20 24.03
CA GLU A 429 13.12 10.86 25.32
C GLU A 429 14.01 12.09 25.18
N THR A 430 15.06 12.02 24.36
CA THR A 430 15.94 13.17 24.06
C THR A 430 15.18 14.30 23.37
N LEU A 431 14.34 13.99 22.38
CA LEU A 431 13.49 14.97 21.69
C LEU A 431 12.45 15.60 22.62
N ARG A 432 11.89 14.82 23.55
CA ARG A 432 10.94 15.29 24.57
C ARG A 432 11.58 16.32 25.49
N ILE A 433 12.78 16.05 25.99
CA ILE A 433 13.50 16.94 26.92
C ILE A 433 14.07 18.17 26.21
N THR A 434 14.56 18.02 24.98
CA THR A 434 15.11 19.13 24.17
C THR A 434 13.99 20.07 23.67
N GLY A 435 12.71 19.68 23.74
CA GLY A 435 11.58 20.48 23.26
C GLY A 435 11.42 20.54 21.73
N ALA A 436 12.23 19.80 20.98
CA ALA A 436 12.21 19.76 19.51
C ALA A 436 10.95 19.08 18.93
N HIS A 437 10.20 18.33 19.75
CA HIS A 437 8.98 17.62 19.35
C HIS A 437 7.79 18.54 18.99
N ASN A 438 7.79 19.82 19.38
CA ASN A 438 6.59 20.66 19.23
C ASN A 438 6.49 21.39 17.88
N SER A 439 7.57 21.55 17.13
CA SER A 439 7.57 22.33 15.88
C SER A 439 7.63 21.49 14.60
N GLU A 440 8.43 20.43 14.56
CA GLU A 440 8.66 19.69 13.30
C GLU A 440 7.68 18.53 13.10
N GLU A 441 7.21 17.87 14.17
CA GLU A 441 6.28 16.75 14.04
C GLU A 441 4.82 17.20 13.80
N LYS A 442 4.42 18.35 14.34
CA LYS A 442 3.15 19.00 13.97
C LYS A 442 3.15 19.41 12.49
N LEU A 443 4.30 19.72 11.92
CA LEU A 443 4.44 19.97 10.48
C LEU A 443 4.50 18.64 9.70
N GLY A 444 5.27 17.64 10.13
CA GLY A 444 5.37 16.35 9.43
C GLY A 444 4.06 15.56 9.39
N PHE A 445 3.33 15.48 10.51
CA PHE A 445 2.09 14.72 10.63
C PHE A 445 0.91 15.37 9.88
N LEU A 446 0.86 16.72 9.84
CA LEU A 446 -0.16 17.47 9.08
C LEU A 446 0.15 17.56 7.58
N TRP A 447 1.43 17.51 7.17
CA TRP A 447 1.80 17.60 5.75
C TRP A 447 1.89 16.23 5.05
N GLY A 448 2.23 15.15 5.74
CA GLY A 448 2.44 13.82 5.13
C GLY A 448 1.16 13.03 4.81
N SER A 449 0.10 13.19 5.60
CA SER A 449 -1.11 12.34 5.50
C SER A 449 -2.31 13.02 4.83
N GLY A 450 -2.40 14.35 4.86
CA GLY A 450 -3.51 15.12 4.30
C GLY A 450 -3.30 15.58 2.84
N ILE A 451 -2.10 16.04 2.48
CA ILE A 451 -1.88 16.70 1.18
C ILE A 451 -1.89 15.70 0.00
N SER A 452 -1.42 14.46 0.16
CA SER A 452 -1.39 13.48 -0.95
C SER A 452 -2.80 13.08 -1.39
N ARG A 453 -3.73 12.85 -0.45
CA ARG A 453 -5.13 12.51 -0.74
C ARG A 453 -5.96 13.67 -1.30
N PHE A 454 -5.68 14.91 -0.86
CA PHE A 454 -6.34 16.11 -1.41
C PHE A 454 -5.76 16.53 -2.77
N ARG A 455 -4.50 16.21 -3.08
CA ARG A 455 -3.84 16.56 -4.34
C ARG A 455 -4.33 15.73 -5.53
N GLU A 456 -4.86 14.53 -5.25
CA GLU A 456 -5.36 13.56 -6.23
C GLU A 456 -6.88 13.60 -6.42
N THR A 457 -7.61 14.45 -5.68
CA THR A 457 -9.05 14.60 -5.86
C THR A 457 -9.34 15.30 -7.20
N GLU A 458 -10.15 14.67 -8.05
CA GLU A 458 -10.58 15.27 -9.31
C GLU A 458 -11.63 16.35 -9.05
N LEU A 459 -11.32 17.60 -9.42
CA LEU A 459 -12.20 18.74 -9.20
C LEU A 459 -13.26 18.85 -10.31
N TRP A 460 -12.89 18.53 -11.56
CA TRP A 460 -13.78 18.54 -12.72
C TRP A 460 -13.13 17.88 -13.97
N HIS A 461 -13.93 17.40 -14.92
CA HIS A 461 -13.47 16.92 -16.23
C HIS A 461 -13.92 17.88 -17.34
N VAL A 462 -13.04 18.19 -18.30
CA VAL A 462 -13.39 18.84 -19.57
C VAL A 462 -12.73 18.03 -20.68
N GLY A 463 -13.52 17.24 -21.42
CA GLY A 463 -12.99 16.27 -22.40
C GLY A 463 -12.23 15.11 -21.73
N GLU A 464 -11.10 14.70 -22.31
CA GLU A 464 -10.30 13.53 -21.88
C GLU A 464 -9.15 13.82 -20.89
N TYR A 465 -9.05 15.04 -20.35
CA TYR A 465 -7.97 15.42 -19.44
C TYR A 465 -8.48 15.72 -18.02
N PRO A 466 -8.19 14.86 -17.03
CA PRO A 466 -8.59 15.12 -15.65
C PRO A 466 -7.73 16.22 -15.00
N ILE A 467 -8.41 17.26 -14.52
CA ILE A 467 -7.81 18.37 -13.78
C ILE A 467 -7.92 18.06 -12.28
N THR A 468 -6.80 17.66 -11.67
CA THR A 468 -6.71 17.38 -10.23
C THR A 468 -6.50 18.67 -9.43
N VAL A 469 -6.92 18.68 -8.16
CA VAL A 469 -6.67 19.80 -7.21
C VAL A 469 -5.18 20.18 -7.18
N GLY A 470 -4.28 19.21 -7.31
CA GLY A 470 -2.85 19.44 -7.41
C GLY A 470 -2.43 20.27 -8.63
N LYS A 471 -2.99 19.99 -9.81
CA LYS A 471 -2.71 20.74 -11.05
C LYS A 471 -3.28 22.16 -10.98
N PHE A 472 -4.47 22.31 -10.41
CA PHE A 472 -5.12 23.62 -10.21
C PHE A 472 -4.34 24.50 -9.22
N SER A 473 -3.94 23.94 -8.07
CA SER A 473 -3.15 24.65 -7.06
C SER A 473 -1.78 25.07 -7.59
N PHE A 474 -1.11 24.20 -8.36
CA PHE A 474 0.16 24.51 -9.00
C PHE A 474 0.04 25.62 -10.05
N ALA A 475 -1.01 25.58 -10.89
CA ALA A 475 -1.29 26.64 -11.86
C ALA A 475 -1.61 27.98 -11.18
N LEU A 476 -2.35 27.97 -10.06
CA LEU A 476 -2.63 29.15 -9.26
C LEU A 476 -1.36 29.73 -8.62
N LEU A 477 -0.46 28.87 -8.14
CA LEU A 477 0.85 29.29 -7.61
C LEU A 477 1.71 29.94 -8.70
N ILE A 478 1.77 29.36 -9.90
CA ILE A 478 2.49 29.94 -11.05
C ILE A 478 1.89 31.29 -11.45
N PHE A 479 0.56 31.40 -11.44
CA PHE A 479 -0.13 32.65 -11.73
C PHE A 479 0.18 33.74 -10.69
N LEU A 480 0.09 33.42 -9.40
CA LEU A 480 0.43 34.34 -8.32
C LEU A 480 1.91 34.74 -8.34
N ALA A 481 2.81 33.77 -8.58
CA ALA A 481 4.24 34.03 -8.74
C ALA A 481 4.51 34.93 -9.95
N GLY A 482 3.81 34.74 -11.07
CA GLY A 482 3.92 35.59 -12.25
C GLY A 482 3.41 37.02 -12.01
N ILE A 483 2.33 37.20 -11.25
CA ILE A 483 1.88 38.54 -10.82
C ILE A 483 2.92 39.22 -9.92
N LEU A 484 3.49 38.49 -8.95
CA LEU A 484 4.53 39.01 -8.08
C LEU A 484 5.79 39.39 -8.87
N LEU A 485 6.23 38.54 -9.80
CA LEU A 485 7.35 38.80 -10.68
C LEU A 485 7.09 40.02 -11.58
N THR A 486 5.87 40.15 -12.11
CA THR A 486 5.48 41.29 -12.94
C THR A 486 5.47 42.60 -12.14
N ARG A 487 4.99 42.56 -10.89
CA ARG A 487 5.08 43.70 -9.95
C ARG A 487 6.53 44.07 -9.65
N TYR A 488 7.37 43.08 -9.42
CA TYR A 488 8.79 43.27 -9.14
C TYR A 488 9.53 43.89 -10.34
N LEU A 489 9.29 43.39 -11.55
CA LEU A 489 9.86 43.94 -12.79
C LEU A 489 9.36 45.36 -13.06
N ALA A 490 8.07 45.64 -12.86
CA ALA A 490 7.52 46.99 -12.99
C ALA A 490 8.13 47.96 -11.97
N TYR A 491 8.44 47.49 -10.75
CA TYR A 491 9.10 48.27 -9.71
C TYR A 491 10.57 48.56 -10.05
N ILE A 492 11.33 47.55 -10.51
CA ILE A 492 12.72 47.73 -10.97
C ILE A 492 12.77 48.72 -12.13
N PHE A 493 11.86 48.58 -13.10
CA PHE A 493 11.82 49.46 -14.26
C PHE A 493 11.51 50.91 -13.87
N ARG A 494 10.60 51.11 -12.92
CA ARG A 494 10.29 52.42 -12.34
C ARG A 494 11.51 53.04 -11.65
N LYS A 495 12.26 52.25 -10.87
CA LYS A 495 13.49 52.71 -10.21
C LYS A 495 14.56 53.10 -11.23
N ARG A 496 14.75 52.28 -12.27
CA ARG A 496 15.76 52.51 -13.32
C ARG A 496 15.42 53.67 -14.27
N THR A 497 14.15 53.93 -14.53
CA THR A 497 13.72 55.09 -15.34
C THR A 497 13.72 56.40 -14.56
N ALA A 498 13.51 56.36 -13.23
CA ALA A 498 13.66 57.53 -12.37
C ALA A 498 15.13 58.00 -12.27
N ASP A 499 16.08 57.07 -12.35
CA ASP A 499 17.50 57.35 -12.08
C ASP A 499 18.36 57.64 -13.34
N GLY A 500 17.82 57.62 -14.56
CA GLY A 500 18.71 57.82 -15.73
C GLY A 500 18.15 57.96 -17.14
N LEU A 501 16.84 58.02 -17.40
CA LEU A 501 16.32 58.34 -18.73
C LEU A 501 15.35 59.53 -18.67
N SER A 502 15.59 60.54 -19.50
CA SER A 502 14.79 61.77 -19.67
C SER A 502 13.42 61.51 -20.33
N MET A 503 12.68 60.52 -19.84
CA MET A 503 11.35 60.19 -20.32
C MET A 503 10.29 60.98 -19.55
N SER A 504 9.30 61.52 -20.25
CA SER A 504 8.22 62.28 -19.62
C SER A 504 7.45 61.39 -18.62
N ARG A 505 7.02 61.99 -17.50
CA ARG A 505 6.33 61.31 -16.40
C ARG A 505 5.09 60.55 -16.87
N HIS A 506 4.43 61.05 -17.92
CA HIS A 506 3.29 60.42 -18.55
C HIS A 506 3.67 59.16 -19.36
N SER A 507 4.74 59.21 -20.16
CA SER A 507 5.21 58.06 -20.95
C SER A 507 5.76 56.93 -20.07
N SER A 508 6.44 57.26 -18.96
CA SER A 508 6.92 56.27 -17.99
C SER A 508 5.75 55.52 -17.33
N LEU A 509 4.68 56.23 -16.94
CA LEU A 509 3.48 55.60 -16.37
C LEU A 509 2.74 54.71 -17.38
N LEU A 510 2.67 55.11 -18.65
CA LEU A 510 2.06 54.30 -19.71
C LEU A 510 2.86 53.02 -19.96
N ILE A 511 4.20 53.11 -20.02
CA ILE A 511 5.06 51.94 -20.22
C ILE A 511 5.04 51.01 -19.01
N GLN A 512 4.96 51.56 -17.78
CA GLN A 512 4.79 50.76 -16.58
C GLN A 512 3.47 49.96 -16.59
N LYS A 513 2.37 50.61 -16.98
CA LYS A 513 1.08 49.93 -17.15
C LYS A 513 1.15 48.88 -18.25
N PHE A 514 1.79 49.20 -19.38
CA PHE A 514 1.95 48.26 -20.50
C PHE A 514 2.73 47.01 -20.08
N ILE A 515 3.86 47.15 -19.39
CA ILE A 515 4.67 46.03 -18.88
C ILE A 515 3.86 45.22 -17.86
N TYR A 516 3.13 45.89 -16.96
CA TYR A 516 2.30 45.21 -15.96
C TYR A 516 1.17 44.39 -16.60
N TYR A 517 0.39 44.99 -17.50
CA TYR A 517 -0.70 44.28 -18.16
C TYR A 517 -0.19 43.16 -19.08
N THR A 518 0.92 43.39 -19.78
CA THR A 518 1.54 42.35 -20.62
C THR A 518 2.04 41.18 -19.78
N GLY A 519 2.70 41.44 -18.65
CA GLY A 519 3.16 40.38 -17.73
C GLY A 519 2.01 39.60 -17.08
N VAL A 520 0.91 40.28 -16.72
CA VAL A 520 -0.30 39.63 -16.21
C VAL A 520 -0.93 38.74 -17.28
N ILE A 521 -1.00 39.20 -18.53
CA ILE A 521 -1.52 38.42 -19.66
C ILE A 521 -0.65 37.17 -19.89
N ILE A 522 0.67 37.32 -19.93
CA ILE A 522 1.61 36.20 -20.10
C ILE A 522 1.48 35.20 -18.93
N SER A 523 1.39 35.68 -17.69
CA SER A 523 1.22 34.84 -16.52
C SER A 523 -0.11 34.06 -16.55
N THR A 524 -1.18 34.70 -17.03
CA THR A 524 -2.50 34.05 -17.24
C THR A 524 -2.38 32.93 -18.27
N PHE A 525 -1.72 33.19 -19.41
CA PHE A 525 -1.50 32.19 -20.45
C PHE A 525 -0.65 31.01 -19.97
N PHE A 526 0.37 31.28 -19.15
CA PHE A 526 1.23 30.23 -18.59
C PHE A 526 0.49 29.36 -17.56
N GLY A 527 -0.38 29.97 -16.74
CA GLY A 527 -1.27 29.24 -15.83
C GLY A 527 -2.27 28.34 -16.57
N LEU A 528 -2.86 28.84 -17.67
CA LEU A 528 -3.75 28.08 -18.54
C LEU A 528 -3.03 26.95 -19.29
N TRP A 529 -1.81 27.22 -19.77
CA TRP A 529 -0.95 26.21 -20.42
C TRP A 529 -0.59 25.08 -19.45
N SER A 530 -0.30 25.40 -18.18
CA SER A 530 -0.05 24.40 -17.14
C SER A 530 -1.25 23.47 -16.89
N LEU A 531 -2.47 23.96 -17.12
CA LEU A 531 -3.71 23.18 -17.03
C LEU A 531 -4.03 22.38 -18.31
N HIS A 532 -3.19 22.41 -19.34
CA HIS A 532 -3.39 21.74 -20.63
C HIS A 532 -4.73 22.10 -21.31
N ILE A 533 -5.30 23.27 -21.00
CA ILE A 533 -6.47 23.78 -21.71
C ILE A 533 -5.99 24.25 -23.10
N PRO A 534 -6.57 23.77 -24.21
CA PRO A 534 -6.11 24.15 -25.54
C PRO A 534 -6.26 25.66 -25.76
N LEU A 535 -5.13 26.36 -25.84
CA LEU A 535 -5.00 27.81 -26.05
C LEU A 535 -5.70 28.32 -27.33
N THR A 536 -6.03 27.39 -28.24
CA THR A 536 -6.74 27.64 -29.49
C THR A 536 -8.17 28.15 -29.28
N ALA A 537 -8.84 27.77 -28.19
CA ALA A 537 -10.19 28.28 -27.88
C ALA A 537 -10.21 29.79 -27.55
N PHE A 538 -9.14 30.30 -26.92
CA PHE A 538 -8.99 31.73 -26.62
C PHE A 538 -8.51 32.55 -27.83
N ALA A 539 -7.76 31.95 -28.76
CA ALA A 539 -7.43 32.58 -30.03
C ALA A 539 -8.69 32.86 -30.87
N PHE A 540 -9.70 31.96 -30.82
CA PHE A 540 -11.01 32.19 -31.42
C PHE A 540 -11.79 33.35 -30.77
N LEU A 541 -11.79 33.44 -29.44
CA LEU A 541 -12.40 34.56 -28.69
C LEU A 541 -11.68 35.90 -28.93
N GLY A 542 -10.34 35.91 -28.97
CA GLY A 542 -9.56 37.11 -29.27
C GLY A 542 -9.72 37.60 -30.71
N GLY A 543 -9.88 36.68 -31.66
CA GLY A 543 -10.25 37.00 -33.04
C GLY A 543 -11.65 37.61 -33.17
N ALA A 544 -12.63 37.12 -32.40
CA ALA A 544 -13.99 37.65 -32.37
C ALA A 544 -14.06 39.06 -31.77
N VAL A 545 -13.31 39.34 -30.69
CA VAL A 545 -13.24 40.68 -30.07
C VAL A 545 -12.56 41.70 -31.00
N ARG A 546 -11.58 41.27 -31.82
CA ARG A 546 -10.94 42.14 -32.82
C ARG A 546 -11.90 42.50 -33.95
N SER A 547 -12.75 41.57 -34.40
CA SER A 547 -13.80 41.83 -35.39
C SER A 547 -14.90 42.77 -34.89
N GLN A 548 -15.10 42.89 -33.58
CA GLN A 548 -16.10 43.78 -32.98
C GLN A 548 -15.56 45.19 -32.67
N SER A 549 -14.24 45.37 -32.56
CA SER A 549 -13.60 46.69 -32.46
C SER A 549 -13.38 47.36 -33.82
N ASP A 550 -13.35 46.60 -34.91
CA ASP A 550 -13.16 47.13 -36.28
C ASP A 550 -14.45 47.73 -36.87
N SER A 551 -15.61 47.48 -36.25
CA SER A 551 -16.88 48.16 -36.55
C SER A 551 -17.07 49.48 -35.80
N GLY A 552 -16.19 49.80 -34.82
CA GLY A 552 -16.25 51.03 -34.03
C GLY A 552 -15.38 52.19 -34.55
N HIS A 553 -14.48 51.95 -35.51
CA HIS A 553 -13.56 52.97 -36.06
C HIS A 553 -13.89 53.40 -37.50
N ARG A 554 -15.00 52.95 -38.08
CA ARG A 554 -15.52 53.47 -39.35
C ARG A 554 -16.61 54.49 -39.11
N ASN A 555 -16.25 55.69 -38.66
CA ASN A 555 -17.10 56.88 -38.78
C ASN A 555 -16.27 58.17 -38.60
N THR A 556 -15.43 58.48 -39.59
CA THR A 556 -15.06 59.87 -39.95
C THR A 556 -14.63 59.89 -41.41
N PRO A 557 -15.26 60.69 -42.29
CA PRO A 557 -14.81 60.85 -43.67
C PRO A 557 -13.72 61.92 -43.77
N GLY A 558 -12.77 61.71 -44.69
CA GLY A 558 -12.08 62.80 -45.37
C GLY A 558 -10.61 63.05 -45.00
N THR A 559 -9.81 62.95 -46.07
CA THR A 559 -8.70 63.84 -46.44
C THR A 559 -7.23 63.40 -46.23
N TYR A 560 -6.51 63.55 -47.34
CA TYR A 560 -5.07 63.68 -47.59
C TYR A 560 -4.21 62.44 -47.90
N SER A 561 -4.01 62.35 -49.23
CA SER A 561 -2.84 61.92 -50.00
C SER A 561 -1.44 62.20 -49.42
N ALA A 562 -0.50 61.42 -49.95
CA ALA A 562 0.92 61.69 -50.24
C ALA A 562 1.96 61.16 -49.22
N GLY A 563 2.84 60.29 -49.74
CA GLY A 563 3.97 59.64 -49.08
C GLY A 563 4.34 58.37 -49.81
#